data_AF-A0A7Y9L0A5-F1
#
_entry.id   AF-A0A7Y9L0A5-F1
#
_cell.length_a   1.000
_cell.length_b   1.000
_cell.length_c   1.000
_cell.angle_alpha   90.00
_cell.angle_beta   90.00
_cell.angle_gamma   90.00
#
_symmetry.space_group_name_H-M   'P 1'
#
loop_
_entity.id
_entity.type
_entity.pdbx_description
1 polymer ?
#
loop_
_entity_poly.entity_id
_entity_poly.type
_entity_poly.pdbx_seq_one_letter_code
_entity_poly.pdbx_strand_id
1 'polypeptide(L)'
;MTKFNVNYNVGPDELHGKTVLVFLKPQNPQRNYQIHAWQVLTGSAGATESFDYEALISTDVSSTGVNDNKIISGRQAIAPGQLLSAVSPSGLSPLLQPAATSLAQTKLTPEQCGVINQTNPYIQFDSNWYVNDKPVVTMPYVDTNMTVSFEYLPNFYFMVATPPMVGQTYIVQNFSDMTQYTMPITATEVDVTLSRNQGLWTFDFNAK
;
A
#
# COMPACT_ATOMS: atom_id res chain seq x y z
N MET A 1 -11.04 6.26 -12.04
CA MET A 1 -11.54 5.38 -10.96
C MET A 1 -11.98 4.07 -11.58
N THR A 2 -11.64 2.95 -10.96
CA THR A 2 -12.03 1.60 -11.39
C THR A 2 -12.70 0.90 -10.22
N LYS A 3 -13.85 0.28 -10.45
CA LYS A 3 -14.60 -0.45 -9.41
C LYS A 3 -14.29 -1.94 -9.46
N PHE A 4 -13.99 -2.54 -8.32
CA PHE A 4 -13.88 -3.99 -8.19
C PHE A 4 -15.16 -4.54 -7.54
N ASN A 5 -15.73 -5.61 -8.10
CA ASN A 5 -16.83 -6.35 -7.50
C ASN A 5 -16.36 -7.77 -7.20
N VAL A 6 -16.24 -8.11 -5.92
CA VAL A 6 -15.80 -9.43 -5.46
C VAL A 6 -17.02 -10.28 -5.15
N ASN A 7 -17.29 -11.24 -6.02
CA ASN A 7 -18.38 -12.20 -5.93
C ASN A 7 -17.90 -13.45 -5.17
N TYR A 8 -18.53 -13.73 -4.05
CA TYR A 8 -18.20 -14.87 -3.19
C TYR A 8 -18.96 -16.12 -3.65
N ASN A 9 -18.51 -16.73 -4.75
CA ASN A 9 -19.10 -17.94 -5.31
C ASN A 9 -18.63 -19.20 -4.56
N VAL A 10 -19.05 -19.29 -3.30
CA VAL A 10 -18.69 -20.34 -2.34
C VAL A 10 -19.89 -20.72 -1.49
N GLY A 11 -19.87 -21.93 -0.93
CA GLY A 11 -20.90 -22.41 0.00
C GLY A 11 -20.88 -21.67 1.35
N PRO A 12 -22.00 -21.67 2.10
CA PRO A 12 -22.15 -20.95 3.38
C PRO A 12 -21.04 -21.19 4.41
N ASP A 13 -20.55 -22.43 4.48
CA ASP A 13 -19.56 -22.82 5.48
C ASP A 13 -18.12 -22.72 4.97
N GLU A 14 -17.89 -22.49 3.67
CA GLU A 14 -16.55 -22.66 3.07
C GLU A 14 -15.55 -21.56 3.45
N LEU A 15 -16.03 -20.36 3.79
CA LEU A 15 -15.18 -19.24 4.20
C LEU A 15 -14.59 -19.44 5.60
N HIS A 16 -15.28 -20.15 6.51
CA HIS A 16 -14.83 -20.41 7.88
C HIS A 16 -14.24 -19.17 8.61
N GLY A 17 -14.91 -18.01 8.50
CA GLY A 17 -14.46 -16.76 9.12
C GLY A 17 -13.23 -16.11 8.49
N LYS A 18 -12.79 -16.58 7.31
CA LYS A 18 -11.75 -15.95 6.50
C LYS A 18 -12.30 -14.76 5.71
N THR A 19 -11.39 -13.91 5.29
CA THR A 19 -11.63 -12.70 4.52
C THR A 19 -10.80 -12.72 3.24
N VAL A 20 -11.21 -11.94 2.25
CA VAL A 20 -10.35 -11.66 1.09
C VAL A 20 -9.49 -10.46 1.44
N LEU A 21 -8.18 -10.64 1.38
CA LEU A 21 -7.20 -9.57 1.54
C LEU A 21 -6.66 -9.19 0.17
N VAL A 22 -6.70 -7.91 -0.14
CA VAL A 22 -6.12 -7.34 -1.36
C VAL A 22 -4.91 -6.51 -0.98
N PHE A 23 -3.78 -6.79 -1.62
CA PHE A 23 -2.55 -6.05 -1.43
C PHE A 23 -2.20 -5.29 -2.70
N LEU A 24 -1.69 -4.08 -2.49
CA LEU A 24 -0.83 -3.41 -3.45
C LEU A 24 0.61 -3.56 -2.94
N LYS A 25 1.56 -3.80 -3.83
CA LYS A 25 2.97 -3.92 -3.45
C LYS A 25 3.82 -2.94 -4.24
N PRO A 26 4.87 -2.37 -3.65
CA PRO A 26 5.91 -1.72 -4.43
C PRO A 26 6.58 -2.77 -5.32
N GLN A 27 7.08 -2.38 -6.50
CA GLN A 27 7.73 -3.29 -7.45
C GLN A 27 8.99 -3.96 -6.87
N ASN A 28 9.73 -3.25 -6.01
CA ASN A 28 11.00 -3.70 -5.44
C ASN A 28 10.96 -3.70 -3.89
N PRO A 29 10.14 -4.55 -3.26
CA PRO A 29 9.99 -4.53 -1.81
C PRO A 29 11.24 -5.05 -1.11
N GLN A 30 11.65 -4.38 -0.03
CA GLN A 30 12.72 -4.86 0.85
C GLN A 30 12.18 -5.74 1.98
N ARG A 31 13.04 -6.58 2.57
CA ARG A 31 12.63 -7.55 3.60
C ARG A 31 12.01 -6.92 4.84
N ASN A 32 12.46 -5.72 5.20
CA ASN A 32 11.97 -4.97 6.36
C ASN A 32 10.74 -4.10 6.07
N TYR A 33 10.23 -4.09 4.82
CA TYR A 33 9.01 -3.36 4.51
C TYR A 33 7.83 -4.03 5.17
N GLN A 34 6.98 -3.18 5.75
CA GLN A 34 5.76 -3.59 6.41
C GLN A 34 4.60 -3.36 5.44
N ILE A 35 4.19 -4.40 4.73
CA ILE A 35 3.11 -4.34 3.73
C ILE A 35 1.77 -4.45 4.44
N HIS A 36 0.83 -3.57 4.10
CA HIS A 36 -0.52 -3.53 4.66
C HIS A 36 -1.51 -4.21 3.71
N ALA A 37 -2.52 -4.88 4.29
CA ALA A 37 -3.68 -5.30 3.50
C ALA A 37 -4.44 -4.05 3.07
N TRP A 38 -4.31 -3.69 1.80
CA TRP A 38 -4.89 -2.49 1.21
C TRP A 38 -6.42 -2.53 1.21
N GLN A 39 -7.02 -3.71 1.00
CA GLN A 39 -8.43 -3.99 1.26
C GLN A 39 -8.58 -5.24 2.12
N VAL A 40 -9.59 -5.20 2.99
CA VAL A 40 -10.05 -6.33 3.79
C VAL A 40 -11.53 -6.47 3.51
N LEU A 41 -11.92 -7.53 2.79
CA LEU A 41 -13.29 -7.77 2.37
C LEU A 41 -13.89 -8.91 3.20
N THR A 42 -14.99 -8.59 3.88
CA THR A 42 -15.65 -9.45 4.88
C THR A 42 -16.91 -10.13 4.36
N GLY A 43 -17.12 -10.12 3.03
CA GLY A 43 -18.29 -10.70 2.38
C GLY A 43 -18.58 -12.15 2.76
N SER A 44 -19.85 -12.51 2.68
CA SER A 44 -20.38 -13.83 2.96
C SER A 44 -20.61 -14.63 1.69
N ALA A 45 -20.81 -15.94 1.83
CA ALA A 45 -21.19 -16.82 0.73
C ALA A 45 -22.37 -16.27 -0.09
N GLY A 46 -22.22 -16.27 -1.42
CA GLY A 46 -23.19 -15.76 -2.38
C GLY A 46 -23.31 -14.23 -2.46
N ALA A 47 -22.61 -13.47 -1.61
CA ALA A 47 -22.64 -12.02 -1.63
C ALA A 47 -21.66 -11.43 -2.64
N THR A 48 -21.86 -10.14 -2.94
CA THR A 48 -20.90 -9.31 -3.66
C THR A 48 -20.46 -8.17 -2.75
N GLU A 49 -19.16 -7.96 -2.61
CA GLU A 49 -18.58 -6.80 -1.94
C GLU A 49 -17.77 -5.99 -2.95
N SER A 50 -17.86 -4.66 -2.90
CA SER A 50 -17.17 -3.80 -3.86
C SER A 50 -16.18 -2.85 -3.18
N PHE A 51 -15.12 -2.51 -3.89
CA PHE A 51 -14.21 -1.43 -3.52
C PHE A 51 -13.77 -0.64 -4.74
N ASP A 52 -13.45 0.64 -4.54
CA ASP A 52 -12.97 1.51 -5.59
C ASP A 52 -11.44 1.64 -5.57
N TYR A 53 -10.88 1.73 -6.76
CA TYR A 53 -9.48 1.97 -7.00
C TYR A 53 -9.29 3.29 -7.77
N GLU A 54 -8.37 4.10 -7.26
CA GLU A 54 -7.83 5.25 -7.96
C GLU A 54 -6.33 5.33 -7.72
N ALA A 55 -5.56 5.68 -8.75
CA ALA A 55 -4.10 5.78 -8.70
C ALA A 55 -3.63 7.07 -8.00
N LEU A 56 -4.28 7.43 -6.88
CA LEU A 56 -3.92 8.56 -6.04
C LEU A 56 -2.93 8.10 -4.99
N ILE A 57 -1.65 8.41 -5.19
CA ILE A 57 -0.57 8.09 -4.27
C ILE A 57 -0.40 9.24 -3.29
N SER A 58 -0.26 8.91 -2.01
CA SER A 58 0.11 9.88 -0.99
C SER A 58 1.03 9.26 0.06
N THR A 59 1.73 10.11 0.80
CA THR A 59 2.64 9.69 1.85
C THR A 59 2.64 10.65 3.03
N ASP A 60 2.86 10.10 4.20
CA ASP A 60 3.28 10.81 5.40
C ASP A 60 4.52 10.13 5.98
N VAL A 61 5.19 10.81 6.90
CA VAL A 61 6.30 10.22 7.66
C VAL A 61 5.93 10.19 9.13
N SER A 62 6.35 9.12 9.81
CA SER A 62 6.15 9.00 11.25
C SER A 62 7.46 8.79 11.99
N SER A 63 7.64 9.51 13.08
CA SER A 63 8.81 9.42 13.96
C SER A 63 8.39 9.26 15.42
N THR A 64 9.34 8.88 16.26
CA THR A 64 9.13 8.79 17.71
C THR A 64 9.46 10.13 18.36
N GLY A 65 8.50 10.69 19.10
CA GLY A 65 8.64 11.90 19.90
C GLY A 65 9.00 11.62 21.35
N VAL A 66 8.83 12.64 22.20
CA VAL A 66 9.03 12.51 23.66
C VAL A 66 8.03 11.52 24.26
N ASN A 67 8.49 10.65 25.16
CA ASN A 67 7.71 9.59 25.81
C ASN A 67 7.12 8.56 24.83
N ASP A 68 7.85 8.24 23.75
CA ASP A 68 7.45 7.26 22.73
C ASP A 68 6.15 7.60 21.98
N ASN A 69 5.72 8.86 22.02
CA ASN A 69 4.56 9.32 21.27
C ASN A 69 4.86 9.31 19.76
N LYS A 70 3.98 8.70 18.97
CA LYS A 70 4.10 8.72 17.51
C LYS A 70 3.75 10.11 16.96
N ILE A 71 4.72 10.76 16.32
CA ILE A 71 4.53 12.01 15.58
C ILE A 71 4.33 11.63 14.11
N ILE A 72 3.32 12.19 13.45
CA ILE A 72 3.03 11.96 12.03
C ILE A 72 3.01 13.32 11.33
N SER A 73 3.70 13.44 10.20
CA SER A 73 3.62 14.63 9.37
C SER A 73 2.22 14.79 8.76
N GLY A 74 1.92 15.96 8.21
CA GLY A 74 0.79 16.07 7.29
C GLY A 74 0.99 15.14 6.09
N ARG A 75 -0.07 14.42 5.69
CA ARG A 75 -0.08 13.60 4.47
C ARG A 75 -0.04 14.49 3.24
N GLN A 76 0.77 14.11 2.25
CA GLN A 76 0.93 14.82 0.99
C GLN A 76 0.64 13.89 -0.18
N ALA A 77 -0.17 14.36 -1.12
CA ALA A 77 -0.30 13.70 -2.42
C ALA A 77 1.03 13.83 -3.19
N ILE A 78 1.38 12.78 -3.93
CA ILE A 78 2.63 12.73 -4.68
C ILE A 78 2.42 11.93 -5.96
N ALA A 79 2.98 12.40 -7.07
CA ALA A 79 2.91 11.74 -8.37
C ALA A 79 4.27 11.12 -8.75
N PRO A 80 4.30 10.12 -9.65
CA PRO A 80 5.55 9.65 -10.25
C PRO A 80 6.42 10.80 -10.79
N GLY A 81 7.73 10.69 -10.62
CA GLY A 81 8.72 11.72 -10.91
C GLY A 81 8.86 12.80 -9.83
N GLN A 82 8.03 12.80 -8.78
CA GLN A 82 8.11 13.76 -7.67
C GLN A 82 8.86 13.21 -6.46
N LEU A 83 9.60 14.09 -5.80
CA LEU A 83 10.31 13.81 -4.56
C LEU A 83 9.85 14.81 -3.49
N LEU A 84 9.53 14.31 -2.30
CA LEU A 84 9.30 15.14 -1.11
C LEU A 84 10.53 15.11 -0.21
N SER A 85 10.88 16.24 0.36
CA SER A 85 11.87 16.36 1.43
C SER A 85 11.17 16.38 2.77
N ALA A 86 11.54 15.47 3.67
CA ALA A 86 11.21 15.58 5.07
C ALA A 86 12.19 16.54 5.75
N VAL A 87 11.69 17.66 6.27
CA VAL A 87 12.47 18.71 6.95
C VAL A 87 11.94 18.92 8.37
N SER A 88 12.76 19.49 9.27
CA SER A 88 12.34 19.78 10.66
C SER A 88 12.71 21.21 11.07
N PRO A 89 12.07 22.25 10.53
CA PRO A 89 12.49 23.65 10.72
C PRO A 89 12.56 24.10 12.19
N SER A 90 11.73 23.51 13.06
CA SER A 90 11.70 23.76 14.50
C SER A 90 12.33 22.64 15.34
N GLY A 91 12.84 21.58 14.70
CA GLY A 91 13.45 20.42 15.34
C GLY A 91 12.53 19.47 16.11
N LEU A 92 11.21 19.74 16.15
CA LEU A 92 10.27 18.96 16.95
C LEU A 92 9.55 17.88 16.13
N SER A 93 9.19 18.17 14.87
CA SER A 93 8.40 17.28 14.02
C SER A 93 8.83 17.39 12.56
N PRO A 94 8.92 16.27 11.82
CA PRO A 94 9.14 16.31 10.39
C PRO A 94 7.91 16.86 9.65
N LEU A 95 8.18 17.65 8.61
CA LEU A 95 7.20 18.15 7.64
C LEU A 95 7.66 17.74 6.24
N LEU A 96 6.69 17.35 5.41
CA LEU A 96 6.94 17.05 4.01
C LEU A 96 6.74 18.32 3.16
N GLN A 97 7.73 18.61 2.32
CA GLN A 97 7.65 19.67 1.32
C GLN A 97 8.22 19.18 -0.03
N PRO A 98 7.81 19.76 -1.17
CA PRO A 98 8.41 19.43 -2.46
C PRO A 98 9.92 19.63 -2.46
N ALA A 99 10.66 18.63 -2.95
CA ALA A 99 12.09 18.75 -3.23
C ALA A 99 12.32 19.40 -4.60
N ALA A 100 13.54 19.86 -4.86
CA ALA A 100 13.90 20.37 -6.18
C ALA A 100 13.75 19.29 -7.27
N THR A 101 13.19 19.66 -8.42
CA THR A 101 12.99 18.74 -9.56
C THR A 101 14.30 18.09 -10.03
N SER A 102 15.40 18.84 -10.01
CA SER A 102 16.73 18.30 -10.35
C SER A 102 17.20 17.20 -9.40
N LEU A 103 16.88 17.34 -8.10
CA LEU A 103 17.16 16.30 -7.11
C LEU A 103 16.28 15.07 -7.35
N ALA A 104 14.98 15.26 -7.65
CA ALA A 104 14.08 14.18 -7.99
C ALA A 104 14.60 13.35 -9.19
N GLN A 105 15.00 14.03 -10.27
CA GLN A 105 15.57 13.40 -11.47
C GLN A 105 16.88 12.66 -11.23
N THR A 106 17.63 13.04 -10.19
CA THR A 106 18.89 12.35 -9.82
C THR A 106 18.63 11.11 -8.98
N LYS A 107 17.52 11.07 -8.25
CA LYS A 107 17.23 10.06 -7.22
C LYS A 107 16.20 9.03 -7.64
N LEU A 108 15.32 9.36 -8.58
CA LEU A 108 14.14 8.57 -8.95
C LEU A 108 14.16 8.26 -10.45
N THR A 109 13.58 7.12 -10.81
CA THR A 109 13.13 6.91 -12.19
C THR A 109 11.82 7.69 -12.43
N PRO A 110 11.40 7.94 -13.69
CA PRO A 110 10.13 8.62 -13.99
C PRO A 110 8.89 7.92 -13.41
N GLU A 111 8.95 6.61 -13.18
CA GLU A 111 7.88 5.77 -12.64
C GLU A 111 7.83 5.77 -11.11
N GLN A 112 8.83 6.38 -10.47
CA GLN A 112 8.98 6.42 -9.02
C GLN A 112 8.61 7.78 -8.45
N CYS A 113 7.97 7.75 -7.29
CA CYS A 113 7.88 8.90 -6.40
C CYS A 113 8.66 8.59 -5.12
N GLY A 114 9.03 9.59 -4.31
CA GLY A 114 9.84 9.30 -3.13
C GLY A 114 9.83 10.34 -2.03
N VAL A 115 10.44 9.96 -0.91
CA VAL A 115 10.72 10.83 0.23
C VAL A 115 12.22 10.76 0.54
N ILE A 116 12.86 11.92 0.72
CA ILE A 116 14.24 12.04 1.19
C ILE A 116 14.27 12.65 2.59
N ASN A 117 15.07 12.07 3.50
CA ASN A 117 15.27 12.64 4.83
C ASN A 117 16.27 13.79 4.78
N GLN A 118 15.79 15.02 5.01
CA GLN A 118 16.59 16.24 5.13
C GLN A 118 16.28 16.98 6.43
N THR A 119 15.90 16.23 7.47
CA THR A 119 15.61 16.79 8.79
C THR A 119 16.88 17.38 9.40
N ASN A 120 16.74 18.54 10.05
CA ASN A 120 17.80 19.19 10.80
C ASN A 120 17.20 19.95 11.99
N PRO A 121 17.41 19.50 13.25
CA PRO A 121 18.20 18.34 13.67
C PRO A 121 17.70 17.02 13.09
N TYR A 122 18.60 16.03 13.04
CA TYR A 122 18.33 14.69 12.51
C TYR A 122 17.18 14.02 13.27
N ILE A 123 16.23 13.49 12.50
CA ILE A 123 15.14 12.65 12.96
C ILE A 123 15.07 11.43 12.04
N GLN A 124 15.23 10.22 12.62
CA GLN A 124 14.88 8.99 11.92
C GLN A 124 13.37 8.85 11.85
N PHE A 125 12.84 8.42 10.70
CA PHE A 125 11.41 8.21 10.53
C PHE A 125 11.10 6.98 9.69
N ASP A 126 9.85 6.56 9.72
CA ASP A 126 9.27 5.61 8.79
C ASP A 126 8.47 6.37 7.73
N SER A 127 8.56 5.96 6.46
CA SER A 127 7.75 6.52 5.38
C SER A 127 6.52 5.64 5.16
N ASN A 128 5.34 6.21 5.34
CA ASN A 128 4.07 5.51 5.16
C ASN A 128 3.47 5.88 3.81
N TRP A 129 3.14 4.88 3.01
CA TRP A 129 2.60 5.04 1.66
C TRP A 129 1.15 4.60 1.60
N TYR A 130 0.37 5.38 0.85
CA TYR A 130 -1.06 5.20 0.71
C TYR A 130 -1.45 5.26 -0.76
N VAL A 131 -2.47 4.48 -1.12
CA VAL A 131 -3.13 4.55 -2.42
C VAL A 131 -4.62 4.63 -2.17
N ASN A 132 -5.28 5.65 -2.74
CA ASN A 132 -6.69 5.93 -2.48
C ASN A 132 -6.98 6.02 -0.96
N ASP A 133 -6.15 6.77 -0.25
CA ASP A 133 -6.15 6.98 1.21
C ASP A 133 -5.99 5.75 2.12
N LYS A 134 -5.82 4.56 1.54
CA LYS A 134 -5.59 3.32 2.30
C LYS A 134 -4.10 2.96 2.36
N PRO A 135 -3.60 2.47 3.51
CA PRO A 135 -2.19 2.15 3.67
C PRO A 135 -1.78 0.99 2.75
N VAL A 136 -0.56 1.09 2.22
CA VAL A 136 0.02 0.08 1.32
C VAL A 136 1.31 -0.48 1.90
N VAL A 137 2.24 0.39 2.29
CA VAL A 137 3.53 -0.02 2.85
C VAL A 137 4.07 1.03 3.81
N THR A 138 4.62 0.57 4.92
CA THR A 138 5.52 1.36 5.77
C THR A 138 6.95 0.92 5.51
N MET A 139 7.80 1.87 5.12
CA MET A 139 9.23 1.68 4.87
C MET A 139 10.01 2.25 6.07
N PRO A 140 10.53 1.39 6.96
CA PRO A 140 11.08 1.86 8.22
C PRO A 140 12.54 2.33 8.11
N TYR A 141 12.99 3.06 9.15
CA TYR A 141 14.39 3.44 9.37
C TYR A 141 15.00 4.33 8.28
N VAL A 142 14.27 5.33 7.81
CA VAL A 142 14.76 6.30 6.82
C VAL A 142 15.77 7.25 7.48
N ASP A 143 17.05 7.00 7.24
CA ASP A 143 18.18 7.75 7.81
C ASP A 143 18.48 9.04 7.03
N THR A 144 19.37 9.89 7.55
CA THR A 144 19.81 11.17 6.96
C THR A 144 20.21 11.00 5.50
N ASN A 145 19.66 11.84 4.62
CA ASN A 145 19.85 11.82 3.17
C ASN A 145 19.49 10.50 2.47
N MET A 146 18.90 9.54 3.18
CA MET A 146 18.31 8.35 2.59
C MET A 146 17.06 8.76 1.80
N THR A 147 16.94 8.22 0.58
CA THR A 147 15.73 8.33 -0.23
C THR A 147 15.04 6.98 -0.24
N VAL A 148 13.75 6.98 0.09
CA VAL A 148 12.87 5.84 -0.11
C VAL A 148 11.93 6.16 -1.27
N SER A 149 11.82 5.23 -2.21
CA SER A 149 10.99 5.38 -3.39
C SER A 149 9.83 4.38 -3.39
N PHE A 150 8.69 4.83 -3.88
CA PHE A 150 7.52 4.03 -4.16
C PHE A 150 7.29 4.05 -5.67
N GLU A 151 7.45 2.88 -6.27
CA GLU A 151 7.19 2.63 -7.68
C GLU A 151 5.85 1.92 -7.79
N TYR A 152 4.89 2.55 -8.46
CA TYR A 152 3.57 2.00 -8.58
C TYR A 152 3.18 1.69 -10.01
N LEU A 153 3.21 0.39 -10.31
CA LEU A 153 2.50 -0.23 -11.42
C LEU A 153 1.41 -1.11 -10.79
N PRO A 154 0.11 -0.84 -11.04
CA PRO A 154 -0.99 -1.48 -10.32
C PRO A 154 -1.03 -2.99 -10.56
N ASN A 155 -0.45 -3.72 -9.61
CA ASN A 155 -0.62 -5.15 -9.46
C ASN A 155 -1.36 -5.39 -8.16
N PHE A 156 -2.51 -6.05 -8.27
CA PHE A 156 -3.35 -6.42 -7.14
C PHE A 156 -3.02 -7.86 -6.78
N TYR A 157 -2.83 -8.13 -5.50
CA TYR A 157 -2.58 -9.48 -5.02
C TYR A 157 -3.69 -9.89 -4.06
N PHE A 158 -4.46 -10.90 -4.45
CA PHE A 158 -5.60 -11.40 -3.70
C PHE A 158 -5.22 -12.66 -2.93
N MET A 159 -5.66 -12.78 -1.68
CA MET A 159 -5.58 -14.02 -0.91
C MET A 159 -6.78 -14.17 0.01
N VAL A 160 -7.09 -15.42 0.35
CA VAL A 160 -8.06 -15.74 1.41
C VAL A 160 -7.30 -16.07 2.69
N ALA A 161 -7.50 -15.27 3.73
CA ALA A 161 -6.80 -15.44 5.00
C ALA A 161 -7.68 -15.04 6.19
N THR A 162 -7.25 -15.39 7.40
CA THR A 162 -7.86 -14.86 8.62
C THR A 162 -7.76 -13.33 8.62
N PRO A 163 -8.82 -12.60 9.01
CA PRO A 163 -8.76 -11.15 9.06
C PRO A 163 -7.57 -10.66 9.90
N PRO A 164 -6.82 -9.65 9.43
CA PRO A 164 -5.69 -9.13 10.16
C PRO A 164 -6.13 -8.49 11.47
N MET A 165 -5.31 -8.61 12.51
CA MET A 165 -5.44 -7.74 13.67
C MET A 165 -5.24 -6.28 13.24
N VAL A 166 -5.86 -5.34 13.95
CA VAL A 166 -5.72 -3.90 13.64
C VAL A 166 -4.25 -3.51 13.62
N GLY A 167 -3.79 -2.93 12.51
CA GLY A 167 -2.39 -2.51 12.32
C GLY A 167 -1.42 -3.65 12.02
N GLN A 168 -1.89 -4.88 11.80
CA GLN A 168 -1.03 -5.99 11.40
C GLN A 168 -0.46 -5.76 10.00
N THR A 169 0.85 -5.99 9.89
CA THR A 169 1.60 -5.87 8.64
C THR A 169 2.18 -7.21 8.24
N TYR A 170 2.51 -7.33 6.97
CA TYR A 170 3.06 -8.52 6.34
C TYR A 170 4.46 -8.21 5.82
N ILE A 171 5.39 -9.14 6.01
CA ILE A 171 6.70 -9.08 5.35
C ILE A 171 6.65 -9.91 4.06
N VAL A 172 7.60 -9.67 3.16
CA VAL A 172 7.65 -10.32 1.83
C VAL A 172 7.60 -11.86 1.91
N GLN A 173 8.05 -12.45 3.01
CA GLN A 173 8.06 -13.90 3.23
C GLN A 173 6.67 -14.51 3.52
N ASN A 174 5.67 -13.70 3.89
CA ASN A 174 4.34 -14.18 4.30
C ASN A 174 3.39 -14.47 3.10
N PHE A 175 3.93 -14.50 1.89
CA PHE A 175 3.18 -14.26 0.65
C PHE A 175 3.09 -15.47 -0.30
N SER A 176 3.21 -16.69 0.20
CA SER A 176 3.32 -17.90 -0.63
C SER A 176 2.11 -18.19 -1.53
N ASP A 177 0.89 -17.74 -1.18
CA ASP A 177 -0.35 -18.21 -1.82
C ASP A 177 -1.29 -17.08 -2.32
N MET A 178 -0.73 -16.00 -2.89
CA MET A 178 -1.55 -14.94 -3.51
C MET A 178 -1.76 -15.15 -5.00
N THR A 179 -2.94 -14.75 -5.48
CA THR A 179 -3.23 -14.60 -6.91
C THR A 179 -2.95 -13.17 -7.35
N GLN A 180 -2.00 -13.00 -8.27
CA GLN A 180 -1.70 -11.70 -8.88
C GLN A 180 -2.70 -11.38 -9.99
N TYR A 181 -3.15 -10.14 -10.03
CA TYR A 181 -3.95 -9.57 -11.11
C TYR A 181 -3.34 -8.24 -11.58
N THR A 182 -3.04 -8.17 -12.88
CA THR A 182 -2.61 -6.94 -13.54
C THR A 182 -3.81 -6.35 -14.27
N MET A 183 -4.28 -5.22 -13.77
CA MET A 183 -5.48 -4.58 -14.30
C MET A 183 -5.19 -3.88 -15.64
N PRO A 184 -6.01 -4.09 -16.68
CA PRO A 184 -5.91 -3.31 -17.92
C PRO A 184 -6.11 -1.82 -17.64
N ILE A 185 -5.30 -0.96 -18.27
CA ILE A 185 -5.38 0.50 -18.07
C ILE A 185 -6.72 1.11 -18.49
N THR A 186 -7.48 0.41 -19.34
CA THR A 186 -8.80 0.83 -19.83
C THR A 186 -9.94 0.36 -18.94
N ALA A 187 -9.68 -0.49 -17.94
CA ALA A 187 -10.73 -1.08 -17.12
C ALA A 187 -11.41 -0.04 -16.24
N THR A 188 -12.72 0.04 -16.34
CA THR A 188 -13.58 0.87 -15.47
C THR A 188 -14.26 0.03 -14.39
N GLU A 189 -14.42 -1.26 -14.65
CA GLU A 189 -14.95 -2.24 -13.72
C GLU A 189 -14.18 -3.56 -13.83
N VAL A 190 -13.99 -4.25 -12.71
CA VAL A 190 -13.41 -5.59 -12.63
C VAL A 190 -14.29 -6.47 -11.76
N ASP A 191 -14.91 -7.48 -12.37
CA ASP A 191 -15.60 -8.53 -11.63
C ASP A 191 -14.59 -9.60 -11.24
N VAL A 192 -14.51 -9.87 -9.94
CA VAL A 192 -13.65 -10.89 -9.35
C VAL A 192 -14.54 -11.99 -8.80
N THR A 193 -14.38 -13.22 -9.26
CA THR A 193 -15.11 -14.37 -8.71
C THR A 193 -14.17 -15.18 -7.83
N LEU A 194 -14.46 -15.19 -6.53
CA LEU A 194 -13.83 -16.11 -5.59
C LEU A 194 -14.57 -17.43 -5.62
N SER A 195 -13.85 -18.52 -5.85
CA SER A 195 -14.37 -19.88 -5.75
C SER A 195 -13.43 -20.78 -4.94
N ARG A 196 -13.96 -21.90 -4.45
CA ARG A 196 -13.16 -22.93 -3.75
C ARG A 196 -13.39 -24.28 -4.42
N ASN A 197 -12.39 -24.75 -5.15
CA ASN A 197 -12.46 -26.02 -5.88
C ASN A 197 -11.47 -27.01 -5.30
N GLN A 198 -11.96 -28.18 -4.87
CA GLN A 198 -11.13 -29.24 -4.27
C GLN A 198 -10.23 -28.75 -3.11
N GLY A 199 -10.74 -27.79 -2.34
CA GLY A 199 -10.04 -27.20 -1.19
C GLY A 199 -9.11 -26.03 -1.53
N LEU A 200 -8.85 -25.75 -2.80
CA LEU A 200 -8.01 -24.64 -3.27
C LEU A 200 -8.85 -23.40 -3.56
N TRP A 201 -8.33 -22.24 -3.17
CA TRP A 201 -8.94 -20.94 -3.48
C TRP A 201 -8.53 -20.47 -4.86
N THR A 202 -9.50 -19.99 -5.64
CA THR A 202 -9.29 -19.48 -6.99
C THR A 202 -9.97 -18.13 -7.17
N PHE A 203 -9.28 -17.21 -7.83
CA PHE A 203 -9.80 -15.90 -8.19
C PHE A 203 -9.82 -15.79 -9.72
N ASP A 204 -11.01 -15.61 -10.28
CA ASP A 204 -11.21 -15.36 -11.71
C ASP A 204 -11.53 -13.88 -11.94
N PHE A 205 -10.85 -13.25 -12.89
CA PHE A 205 -10.96 -11.80 -13.12
C PHE A 205 -11.55 -11.50 -14.50
N ASN A 206 -12.54 -10.61 -14.54
CA ASN A 206 -13.16 -10.14 -15.77
C ASN A 206 -13.20 -8.61 -15.79
N ALA A 207 -12.36 -7.99 -16.61
CA ALA A 207 -12.31 -6.54 -16.77
C ALA A 207 -13.27 -6.05 -17.85
N LYS A 208 -13.91 -4.89 -17.61
CA LYS A 208 -14.77 -4.18 -18.54
C LYS A 208 -14.25 -2.77 -18.84
#